data_AF-A0A9X8HHT3-F1
#
_entry.id   AF-A0A9X8HHT3-F1
#
_cell.length_a   1.000
_cell.length_b   1.000
_cell.length_c   1.000
_cell.angle_alpha   90.00
_cell.angle_beta   90.00
_cell.angle_gamma   90.00
#
_symmetry.space_group_name_H-M   'P 1'
#
loop_
_entity.id
_entity.type
_entity.pdbx_description
1 polymer ?
#
loop_
_entity_poly.entity_id
_entity_poly.type
_entity_poly.pdbx_seq_one_letter_code
_entity_poly.pdbx_strand_id
1 'polypeptide(L)'
;NTYDGCGRAGGVPAVIKYLLEKGLLNGDCLTVTGKTLAENVEHLPGLTDEGRIVRPVESPLKPTGHIRVLRGNLAPDGAVAKITGKEGEHFQGPALVYDCEEDMLTALEKGEIAKGSVIVIRYEGPKGGPGMPEMRFLIGHITPEAQVGGPIAHIRNGDVITINAVTNRIDVDVSTNELQQRATLWTEPPLKYTRGALFKYAKLVSSASLGCVTDE
;
A
#
# COMPACT_ATOMS: atom_id res chain seq x y z
N ASN A 1 21.34 5.38 16.83
CA ASN A 1 20.68 5.04 15.55
C ASN A 1 19.57 4.05 15.87
N THR A 2 18.35 4.19 15.33
CA THR A 2 17.18 3.39 15.77
C THR A 2 17.36 1.88 15.61
N TYR A 3 18.14 1.44 14.62
CA TYR A 3 18.48 0.01 14.40
C TYR A 3 19.35 -0.61 15.51
N ASP A 4 20.12 0.19 16.24
CA ASP A 4 20.94 -0.27 17.37
C ASP A 4 20.08 -0.81 18.53
N GLY A 5 18.86 -0.30 18.67
CA GLY A 5 17.90 -0.87 19.60
C GLY A 5 17.56 -2.32 19.25
N CYS A 6 17.20 -2.58 18.00
CA CYS A 6 16.81 -3.93 17.55
C CYS A 6 17.97 -4.93 17.69
N GLY A 7 19.20 -4.51 17.42
CA GLY A 7 20.40 -5.32 17.66
C GLY A 7 20.56 -5.69 19.13
N ARG A 8 20.42 -4.72 20.05
CA ARG A 8 20.48 -4.97 21.51
C ARG A 8 19.34 -5.85 22.03
N ALA A 9 18.21 -5.88 21.33
CA ALA A 9 17.08 -6.77 21.63
C ALA A 9 17.29 -8.23 21.19
N GLY A 10 18.44 -8.57 20.59
CA GLY A 10 18.75 -9.91 20.04
C GLY A 10 18.64 -10.01 18.52
N GLY A 11 18.29 -8.92 17.84
CA GLY A 11 18.19 -8.85 16.39
C GLY A 11 17.03 -9.68 15.79
N VAL A 12 17.04 -9.81 14.47
CA VAL A 12 16.01 -10.56 13.72
C VAL A 12 15.96 -12.05 14.11
N PRO A 13 17.07 -12.77 14.35
CA PRO A 13 17.01 -14.17 14.75
C PRO A 13 16.25 -14.42 16.06
N ALA A 14 16.38 -13.52 17.03
CA ALA A 14 15.63 -13.59 18.29
C ALA A 14 14.12 -13.41 18.08
N VAL A 15 13.73 -12.50 17.17
CA VAL A 15 12.31 -12.33 16.77
C VAL A 15 11.78 -13.58 16.08
N ILE A 16 12.55 -14.16 15.15
CA ILE A 16 12.18 -15.40 14.46
C ILE A 16 11.99 -16.54 15.47
N LYS A 17 12.95 -16.74 16.37
CA LYS A 17 12.88 -17.75 17.44
C LYS A 17 11.61 -17.59 18.28
N TYR A 18 11.35 -16.37 18.74
CA TYR A 18 10.15 -16.06 19.53
C TYR A 18 8.85 -16.36 18.76
N LEU A 19 8.77 -15.99 17.48
CA LEU A 19 7.58 -16.26 16.66
C LEU A 19 7.40 -17.76 16.35
N LEU A 20 8.49 -18.52 16.21
CA LEU A 20 8.45 -19.99 16.10
C LEU A 20 7.93 -20.64 17.38
N GLU A 21 8.42 -20.21 18.55
CA GLU A 21 7.93 -20.68 19.87
C GLU A 21 6.44 -20.39 20.07
N LYS A 22 5.92 -19.32 19.45
CA LYS A 22 4.49 -18.98 19.46
C LYS A 22 3.67 -19.64 18.35
N GLY A 23 4.30 -20.47 17.50
CA GLY A 23 3.63 -21.14 16.38
C GLY A 23 3.15 -20.20 15.27
N LEU A 24 3.73 -19.00 15.17
CA LEU A 24 3.37 -17.97 14.18
C LEU A 24 4.24 -18.01 12.91
N LEU A 25 5.27 -18.87 12.90
CA LEU A 25 6.13 -19.12 11.75
C LEU A 25 6.23 -20.62 11.47
N ASN A 26 6.45 -20.98 10.21
CA ASN A 26 6.79 -22.34 9.81
C ASN A 26 8.31 -22.55 9.96
N GLY A 27 8.70 -23.47 10.84
CA GLY A 27 10.10 -23.79 11.13
C GLY A 27 10.78 -24.64 10.05
N ASP A 28 10.01 -25.38 9.25
CA ASP A 28 10.53 -26.38 8.31
C ASP A 28 11.05 -25.76 7.00
N CYS A 29 10.88 -24.45 6.82
CA CYS A 29 11.33 -23.72 5.65
C CYS A 29 12.85 -23.83 5.50
N LEU A 30 13.33 -24.40 4.39
CA LEU A 30 14.74 -24.43 4.04
C LEU A 30 15.28 -23.00 3.86
N THR A 31 16.52 -22.76 4.31
CA THR A 31 17.19 -21.48 4.13
C THR A 31 18.50 -21.62 3.37
N VAL A 32 19.12 -20.49 3.03
CA VAL A 32 20.41 -20.43 2.32
C VAL A 32 21.58 -21.07 3.07
N THR A 33 21.43 -21.38 4.36
CA THR A 33 22.45 -22.11 5.14
C THR A 33 22.43 -23.61 4.90
N GLY A 34 21.46 -24.11 4.13
CA GLY A 34 21.20 -25.55 3.95
C GLY A 34 20.45 -26.19 5.12
N LYS A 35 20.07 -25.40 6.13
CA LYS A 35 19.28 -25.81 7.30
C LYS A 35 17.87 -25.22 7.23
N THR A 36 16.95 -25.80 7.97
CA THR A 36 15.61 -25.27 8.22
C THR A 36 15.66 -23.98 9.05
N LEU A 37 14.59 -23.18 9.00
CA LEU A 37 14.48 -21.93 9.77
C LEU A 37 14.60 -22.18 11.27
N ALA A 38 14.00 -23.28 11.77
CA ALA A 38 14.09 -23.69 13.17
C ALA A 38 15.53 -24.05 13.59
N GLU A 39 16.22 -24.90 12.82
CA GLU A 39 17.62 -25.29 13.10
C GLU A 39 18.57 -24.08 13.11
N ASN A 40 18.28 -23.05 12.32
CA ASN A 40 19.12 -21.84 12.28
C ASN A 40 19.06 -21.03 13.59
N VAL A 41 17.95 -21.07 14.32
CA VAL A 41 17.75 -20.26 15.52
C VAL A 41 17.77 -21.05 16.82
N GLU A 42 17.79 -22.38 16.76
CA GLU A 42 17.71 -23.28 17.91
C GLU A 42 18.65 -22.87 19.06
N HIS A 43 19.94 -22.70 18.74
CA HIS A 43 20.98 -22.39 19.72
C HIS A 43 21.25 -20.89 19.92
N LEU A 44 20.53 -20.01 19.21
CA LEU A 44 20.72 -18.57 19.32
C LEU A 44 20.00 -18.01 20.57
N PRO A 45 20.51 -16.90 21.16
CA PRO A 45 19.83 -16.22 22.25
C PRO A 45 18.45 -15.71 21.80
N GLY A 46 17.49 -15.72 22.74
CA GLY A 46 16.16 -15.17 22.54
C GLY A 46 16.11 -13.65 22.69
N LEU A 47 14.89 -13.10 22.73
CA LEU A 47 14.67 -11.67 22.94
C LEU A 47 15.13 -11.24 24.34
N THR A 48 15.67 -10.03 24.44
CA THR A 48 16.03 -9.41 25.71
C THR A 48 14.94 -8.45 26.20
N ASP A 49 14.79 -8.33 27.52
CA ASP A 49 13.85 -7.39 28.16
C ASP A 49 14.46 -5.99 28.39
N GLU A 50 15.78 -5.86 28.24
CA GLU A 50 16.48 -4.58 28.40
C GLU A 50 16.07 -3.59 27.30
N GLY A 51 15.49 -2.46 27.69
CA GLY A 51 15.00 -1.47 26.73
C GLY A 51 13.87 -1.99 25.84
N ARG A 52 13.04 -2.93 26.34
CA ARG A 52 11.97 -3.68 25.66
C ARG A 52 11.41 -3.00 24.40
N ILE A 53 11.82 -3.54 23.24
CA ILE A 53 11.42 -3.07 21.90
C ILE A 53 10.33 -3.95 21.31
N VAL A 54 10.45 -5.27 21.50
CA VAL A 54 9.48 -6.26 21.01
C VAL A 54 8.46 -6.52 22.12
N ARG A 55 7.17 -6.36 21.81
CA ARG A 55 6.10 -6.67 22.75
C ARG A 55 5.71 -8.14 22.66
N PRO A 56 5.29 -8.76 23.78
CA PRO A 56 4.70 -10.09 23.73
C PRO A 56 3.47 -10.12 22.82
N VAL A 57 3.26 -11.24 22.12
CA VAL A 57 2.09 -11.45 21.24
C VAL A 57 0.77 -11.40 22.00
N GLU A 58 0.80 -11.64 23.31
CA GLU A 58 -0.34 -11.55 24.22
C GLU A 58 -0.71 -10.10 24.58
N SER A 59 0.23 -9.16 24.43
CA SER A 59 0.03 -7.73 24.68
C SER A 59 0.60 -6.89 23.51
N PRO A 60 0.07 -7.08 22.28
CA PRO A 60 0.62 -6.42 21.11
C PRO A 60 0.26 -4.93 21.10
N LEU A 61 1.00 -4.14 20.32
CA LEU A 61 0.64 -2.73 20.09
C LEU A 61 -0.70 -2.59 19.35
N LYS A 62 -0.99 -3.53 18.46
CA LYS A 62 -2.24 -3.67 17.73
C LYS A 62 -2.52 -5.18 17.54
N PRO A 63 -3.76 -5.66 17.73
CA PRO A 63 -4.09 -7.08 17.63
C PRO A 63 -3.92 -7.66 16.22
N THR A 64 -3.81 -6.81 15.19
CA THR A 64 -3.56 -7.22 13.81
C THR A 64 -2.39 -6.44 13.22
N GLY A 65 -1.83 -6.89 12.08
CA GLY A 65 -0.84 -6.14 11.33
C GLY A 65 -1.29 -4.73 10.92
N HIS A 66 -0.30 -3.87 10.64
CA HIS A 66 -0.53 -2.50 10.14
C HIS A 66 -0.81 -2.47 8.64
N ILE A 67 -0.21 -3.37 7.87
CA ILE A 67 -0.47 -3.50 6.43
C ILE A 67 -1.85 -4.13 6.26
N ARG A 68 -2.72 -3.44 5.54
CA ARG A 68 -4.08 -3.88 5.24
C ARG A 68 -4.30 -3.82 3.74
N VAL A 69 -4.91 -4.86 3.19
CA VAL A 69 -5.36 -4.88 1.81
C VAL A 69 -6.80 -4.38 1.80
N LEU A 70 -7.05 -3.27 1.12
CA LEU A 70 -8.39 -2.73 0.89
C LEU A 70 -8.89 -3.20 -0.49
N ARG A 71 -10.19 -3.46 -0.61
CA ARG A 71 -10.88 -3.66 -1.91
C ARG A 71 -12.08 -2.73 -2.01
N GLY A 72 -12.86 -2.83 -3.07
CA GLY A 72 -14.11 -2.07 -3.20
C GLY A 72 -14.29 -1.65 -4.64
N ASN A 73 -15.32 -0.84 -4.92
CA ASN A 73 -15.56 -0.41 -6.30
C ASN A 73 -14.44 0.49 -6.85
N LEU A 74 -13.67 1.16 -5.98
CA LEU A 74 -12.56 2.02 -6.38
C LEU A 74 -11.25 1.25 -6.58
N ALA A 75 -11.09 0.09 -5.93
CA ALA A 75 -9.90 -0.75 -5.96
C ALA A 75 -10.29 -2.25 -6.06
N PRO A 76 -10.89 -2.70 -7.16
CA PRO A 76 -11.44 -4.06 -7.27
C PRO A 76 -10.36 -5.14 -7.15
N ASP A 77 -9.14 -4.88 -7.66
CA ASP A 77 -8.01 -5.82 -7.60
C ASP A 77 -7.15 -5.63 -6.35
N GLY A 78 -7.46 -4.61 -5.55
CA GLY A 78 -6.82 -4.32 -4.27
C GLY A 78 -6.11 -2.98 -4.22
N ALA A 79 -5.84 -2.55 -2.99
CA ALA A 79 -4.99 -1.44 -2.60
C ALA A 79 -4.30 -1.78 -1.28
N VAL A 80 -3.17 -1.15 -0.99
CA VAL A 80 -2.40 -1.37 0.24
C VAL A 80 -2.45 -0.11 1.10
N ALA A 81 -2.86 -0.28 2.35
CA ALA A 81 -2.93 0.79 3.34
C ALA A 81 -2.09 0.46 4.58
N LYS A 82 -1.47 1.48 5.16
CA LYS A 82 -0.82 1.38 6.48
C LYS A 82 -1.73 1.98 7.54
N ILE A 83 -2.42 1.13 8.30
CA ILE A 83 -3.39 1.53 9.33
C ILE A 83 -2.80 1.24 10.71
N THR A 84 -2.39 2.28 11.44
CA THR A 84 -1.79 2.12 12.77
C THR A 84 -2.83 1.90 13.87
N GLY A 85 -4.11 2.24 13.61
CA GLY A 85 -5.21 2.14 14.57
C GLY A 85 -5.45 3.43 15.36
N LYS A 86 -4.76 4.52 15.00
CA LYS A 86 -4.91 5.85 15.62
C LYS A 86 -5.68 6.84 14.76
N GLU A 87 -5.94 6.46 13.50
CA GLU A 87 -6.57 7.28 12.47
C GLU A 87 -8.11 7.23 12.54
N GLY A 88 -8.67 6.27 13.30
CA GLY A 88 -10.08 5.91 13.26
C GLY A 88 -10.35 4.74 12.32
N GLU A 89 -11.58 4.23 12.34
CA GLU A 89 -11.98 3.06 11.56
C GLU A 89 -12.68 3.43 10.24
N HIS A 90 -13.12 4.68 10.11
CA HIS A 90 -13.93 5.16 9.02
C HIS A 90 -13.54 6.59 8.65
N PHE A 91 -13.39 6.85 7.36
CA PHE A 91 -13.23 8.20 6.81
C PHE A 91 -14.09 8.34 5.57
N GLN A 92 -14.78 9.47 5.45
CA GLN A 92 -15.60 9.80 4.28
C GLN A 92 -15.43 11.27 3.94
N GLY A 93 -15.32 11.57 2.65
CA GLY A 93 -15.13 12.95 2.20
C GLY A 93 -15.25 13.13 0.69
N PRO A 94 -15.46 14.37 0.22
CA PRO A 94 -15.46 14.68 -1.20
C PRO A 94 -14.06 14.55 -1.79
N ALA A 95 -13.97 13.99 -2.99
CA ALA A 95 -12.73 13.83 -3.71
C ALA A 95 -12.16 15.17 -4.21
N LEU A 96 -10.85 15.35 -4.03
CA LEU A 96 -10.04 16.35 -4.74
C LEU A 96 -9.02 15.58 -5.58
N VAL A 97 -9.19 15.63 -6.90
CA VAL A 97 -8.53 14.76 -7.86
C VAL A 97 -7.43 15.52 -8.59
N TYR A 98 -6.25 14.92 -8.62
CA TYR A 98 -5.04 15.42 -9.27
C TYR A 98 -4.45 14.32 -10.15
N ASP A 99 -3.94 14.69 -11.32
CA ASP A 99 -3.35 13.76 -12.30
C ASP A 99 -1.83 13.60 -12.12
N CYS A 100 -1.21 14.34 -11.20
CA CYS A 100 0.16 14.15 -10.74
C CYS A 100 0.36 14.69 -9.31
N GLU A 101 1.50 14.36 -8.69
CA GLU A 101 1.86 14.84 -7.35
C GLU A 101 2.06 16.36 -7.32
N GLU A 102 2.70 16.92 -8.35
CA GLU A 102 3.07 18.33 -8.41
C GLU A 102 1.85 19.25 -8.41
N ASP A 103 0.76 18.85 -9.08
CA ASP A 103 -0.50 19.59 -9.09
C ASP A 103 -1.15 19.59 -7.70
N MET A 104 -1.09 18.45 -7.00
CA MET A 104 -1.59 18.33 -5.62
C MET A 104 -0.76 19.20 -4.65
N LEU A 105 0.57 19.16 -4.76
CA LEU A 105 1.46 19.99 -3.95
C LEU A 105 1.21 21.48 -4.19
N THR A 106 1.03 21.88 -5.46
CA THR A 106 0.69 23.26 -5.82
C THR A 106 -0.62 23.71 -5.17
N ALA A 107 -1.65 22.86 -5.17
CA ALA A 107 -2.92 23.16 -4.51
C ALA A 107 -2.80 23.22 -2.98
N LEU A 108 -1.97 22.35 -2.39
CA LEU A 108 -1.66 22.38 -0.96
C LEU A 108 -0.99 23.70 -0.56
N GLU A 109 0.03 24.14 -1.31
CA GLU A 109 0.76 25.39 -1.06
C GLU A 109 -0.14 26.63 -1.17
N LYS A 110 -1.13 26.59 -2.06
CA LYS A 110 -2.13 27.65 -2.21
C LYS A 110 -3.25 27.60 -1.16
N GLY A 111 -3.30 26.56 -0.32
CA GLY A 111 -4.36 26.38 0.67
C GLY A 111 -5.72 25.99 0.07
N GLU A 112 -5.73 25.36 -1.11
CA GLU A 112 -6.94 24.95 -1.83
C GLU A 112 -7.51 23.60 -1.35
N ILE A 113 -6.77 22.90 -0.48
CA ILE A 113 -7.19 21.61 0.08
C ILE A 113 -8.07 21.83 1.30
N ALA A 114 -9.37 21.58 1.14
CA ALA A 114 -10.35 21.68 2.22
C ALA A 114 -10.18 20.54 3.25
N LYS A 115 -10.42 20.86 4.52
CA LYS A 115 -10.46 19.86 5.59
C LYS A 115 -11.59 18.86 5.34
N GLY A 116 -11.28 17.57 5.48
CA GLY A 116 -12.24 16.49 5.29
C GLY A 116 -12.33 15.98 3.85
N SER A 117 -11.56 16.53 2.92
CA SER A 117 -11.46 16.00 1.56
C SER A 117 -10.68 14.69 1.49
N VAL A 118 -11.01 13.87 0.50
CA VAL A 118 -10.20 12.72 0.07
C VAL A 118 -9.35 13.16 -1.11
N ILE A 119 -8.04 13.28 -0.90
CA ILE A 119 -7.10 13.61 -1.98
C ILE A 119 -6.87 12.35 -2.82
N VAL A 120 -7.09 12.45 -4.12
CA VAL A 120 -6.84 11.39 -5.10
C VAL A 120 -5.75 11.87 -6.04
N ILE A 121 -4.60 11.18 -6.03
CA ILE A 121 -3.52 11.41 -6.99
C ILE A 121 -3.46 10.16 -7.86
N ARG A 122 -3.66 10.35 -9.16
CA ARG A 122 -3.74 9.25 -10.12
C ARG A 122 -2.75 9.46 -11.26
N TYR A 123 -2.66 8.47 -12.15
CA TYR A 123 -1.62 8.37 -13.18
C TYR A 123 -0.18 8.33 -12.61
N GLU A 124 -0.04 7.89 -11.35
CA GLU A 124 1.25 7.60 -10.70
C GLU A 124 1.42 6.09 -10.41
N GLY A 125 0.72 5.25 -11.17
CA GLY A 125 0.88 3.80 -11.13
C GLY A 125 2.10 3.30 -11.91
N PRO A 126 2.30 1.98 -12.01
CA PRO A 126 3.42 1.39 -12.75
C PRO A 126 3.58 1.93 -14.18
N LYS A 127 2.48 2.04 -14.92
CA LYS A 127 2.49 2.56 -16.30
C LYS A 127 2.27 4.05 -16.37
N GLY A 128 1.38 4.59 -15.54
CA GLY A 128 1.02 6.01 -15.57
C GLY A 128 2.19 6.92 -15.18
N GLY A 129 2.90 6.54 -14.10
CA GLY A 129 3.99 7.34 -13.51
C GLY A 129 5.05 7.71 -14.54
N PRO A 130 5.61 6.75 -15.30
CA PRO A 130 5.79 5.33 -15.02
C PRO A 130 6.79 5.06 -13.89
N GLY A 131 6.82 3.83 -13.39
CA GLY A 131 7.77 3.41 -12.34
C GLY A 131 7.19 3.43 -10.93
N MET A 132 5.92 3.85 -10.78
CA MET A 132 5.21 3.87 -9.51
C MET A 132 6.00 4.62 -8.41
N PRO A 133 6.24 5.93 -8.59
CA PRO A 133 7.07 6.71 -7.67
C PRO A 133 6.54 6.64 -6.24
N GLU A 134 7.44 6.51 -5.27
CA GLU A 134 7.07 6.57 -3.86
C GLU A 134 6.69 8.01 -3.50
N MET A 135 5.51 8.15 -2.92
CA MET A 135 4.99 9.40 -2.39
C MET A 135 4.47 9.16 -0.98
N ARG A 136 4.49 10.18 -0.12
CA ARG A 136 4.26 10.01 1.33
C ARG A 136 2.76 9.91 1.68
N PHE A 137 2.12 8.78 1.33
CA PHE A 137 0.67 8.58 1.47
C PHE A 137 0.26 7.40 2.36
N LEU A 138 -1.04 7.37 2.71
CA LEU A 138 -1.64 6.37 3.60
C LEU A 138 -2.14 5.11 2.88
N ILE A 139 -2.63 5.29 1.64
CA ILE A 139 -3.16 4.22 0.78
C ILE A 139 -2.49 4.37 -0.59
N GLY A 140 -1.90 3.28 -1.08
CA GLY A 140 -1.30 3.20 -2.40
C GLY A 140 -1.70 1.92 -3.11
N HIS A 141 -1.09 1.66 -4.27
CA HIS A 141 -1.27 0.39 -5.01
C HIS A 141 -2.74 0.14 -5.43
N ILE A 142 -3.55 1.19 -5.58
CA ILE A 142 -4.93 1.07 -6.07
C ILE A 142 -4.90 0.45 -7.46
N THR A 143 -5.56 -0.70 -7.60
CA THR A 143 -5.52 -1.52 -8.81
C THR A 143 -6.94 -1.84 -9.29
N PRO A 144 -7.24 -1.74 -10.60
CA PRO A 144 -6.36 -1.28 -11.68
C PRO A 144 -5.97 0.21 -11.58
N GLU A 145 -4.77 0.55 -12.06
CA GLU A 145 -4.28 1.93 -12.08
C GLU A 145 -5.05 2.79 -13.10
N ALA A 146 -4.95 4.12 -12.98
CA ALA A 146 -5.66 5.02 -13.87
C ALA A 146 -5.23 4.93 -15.34
N GLN A 147 -3.94 4.67 -15.60
CA GLN A 147 -3.38 4.57 -16.95
C GLN A 147 -4.04 3.46 -17.78
N VAL A 148 -4.58 2.42 -17.14
CA VAL A 148 -5.25 1.30 -17.80
C VAL A 148 -6.78 1.36 -17.64
N GLY A 149 -7.32 2.53 -17.26
CA GLY A 149 -8.76 2.76 -17.18
C GLY A 149 -9.43 2.17 -15.94
N GLY A 150 -8.67 1.88 -14.88
CA GLY A 150 -9.24 1.43 -13.61
C GLY A 150 -10.23 2.45 -13.01
N PRO A 151 -11.07 2.06 -12.05
CA PRO A 151 -12.10 2.94 -11.48
C PRO A 151 -11.59 4.31 -11.00
N ILE A 152 -10.35 4.37 -10.50
CA ILE A 152 -9.69 5.61 -10.07
C ILE A 152 -9.51 6.64 -11.21
N ALA A 153 -9.44 6.20 -12.48
CA ALA A 153 -9.40 7.09 -13.65
C ALA A 153 -10.72 7.87 -13.85
N HIS A 154 -11.82 7.39 -13.28
CA HIS A 154 -13.17 7.91 -13.54
C HIS A 154 -13.71 8.80 -12.42
N ILE A 155 -12.91 8.99 -11.37
CA ILE A 155 -13.23 9.87 -10.24
C ILE A 155 -13.13 11.33 -10.66
N ARG A 156 -14.07 12.12 -10.16
CA ARG A 156 -14.17 13.56 -10.38
C ARG A 156 -14.18 14.30 -9.05
N ASN A 157 -13.81 15.58 -9.09
CA ASN A 157 -13.92 16.46 -7.93
C ASN A 157 -15.35 16.44 -7.37
N GLY A 158 -15.47 16.29 -6.06
CA GLY A 158 -16.74 16.25 -5.35
C GLY A 158 -17.37 14.86 -5.19
N ASP A 159 -16.93 13.84 -5.92
CA ASP A 159 -17.40 12.46 -5.69
C ASP A 159 -17.09 12.05 -4.24
N VAL A 160 -18.04 11.46 -3.53
CA VAL A 160 -17.83 11.06 -2.13
C VAL A 160 -17.09 9.73 -2.07
N ILE A 161 -15.91 9.70 -1.44
CA ILE A 161 -15.15 8.47 -1.23
C ILE A 161 -15.25 8.07 0.24
N THR A 162 -15.46 6.78 0.46
CA THR A 162 -15.55 6.15 1.78
C THR A 162 -14.42 5.14 1.95
N ILE A 163 -13.64 5.29 3.01
CA ILE A 163 -12.59 4.35 3.43
C ILE A 163 -13.05 3.71 4.74
N ASN A 164 -13.19 2.39 4.75
CA ASN A 164 -13.63 1.62 5.89
C ASN A 164 -12.58 0.56 6.26
N ALA A 165 -11.88 0.79 7.38
CA ALA A 165 -10.83 -0.09 7.88
C ALA A 165 -11.38 -1.37 8.54
N VAL A 166 -12.65 -1.38 8.98
CA VAL A 166 -13.30 -2.57 9.55
C VAL A 166 -13.60 -3.57 8.44
N THR A 167 -14.25 -3.13 7.37
CA THR A 167 -14.61 -3.98 6.23
C THR A 167 -13.47 -4.14 5.23
N ASN A 168 -12.35 -3.45 5.42
CA ASN A 168 -11.25 -3.34 4.47
C ASN A 168 -11.71 -2.89 3.08
N ARG A 169 -12.52 -1.81 3.05
CA ARG A 169 -13.09 -1.29 1.81
C ARG A 169 -12.68 0.15 1.50
N ILE A 170 -12.58 0.45 0.21
CA ILE A 170 -12.50 1.77 -0.37
C ILE A 170 -13.50 1.86 -1.51
N ASP A 171 -14.52 2.69 -1.33
CA ASP A 171 -15.64 2.81 -2.27
C ASP A 171 -15.88 4.28 -2.61
N VAL A 172 -16.29 4.55 -3.85
CA VAL A 172 -16.85 5.83 -4.27
C VAL A 172 -18.36 5.74 -4.37
N ASP A 173 -19.08 6.74 -3.85
CA ASP A 173 -20.53 6.86 -3.91
C ASP A 173 -20.97 7.45 -5.25
N VAL A 174 -20.68 6.70 -6.32
CA VAL A 174 -21.12 6.96 -7.68
C VAL A 174 -21.76 5.68 -8.19
N SER A 175 -22.93 5.79 -8.80
CA SER A 175 -23.64 4.62 -9.30
C SER A 175 -22.81 3.85 -10.34
N THR A 176 -22.95 2.53 -10.39
CA THR A 176 -22.23 1.69 -11.37
C THR A 176 -22.50 2.12 -12.81
N ASN A 177 -23.75 2.53 -13.13
CA ASN A 177 -24.11 3.01 -14.45
C ASN A 177 -23.36 4.31 -14.80
N GLU A 178 -23.29 5.25 -13.85
CA GLU A 178 -22.54 6.49 -14.08
C GLU A 178 -21.04 6.22 -14.25
N LEU A 179 -20.42 5.36 -13.42
CA LEU A 179 -19.01 4.99 -13.60
C LEU A 179 -18.77 4.33 -14.96
N GLN A 180 -19.68 3.48 -15.44
CA GLN A 180 -19.60 2.88 -16.77
C GLN A 180 -19.69 3.93 -17.86
N GLN A 181 -20.62 4.89 -17.76
CA GLN A 181 -20.72 6.00 -18.71
C GLN A 181 -19.45 6.84 -18.75
N ARG A 182 -18.89 7.18 -17.57
CA ARG A 182 -17.59 7.87 -17.48
C ARG A 182 -16.49 7.07 -18.16
N ALA A 183 -16.47 5.75 -17.97
CA ALA A 183 -15.50 4.86 -18.62
C ALA A 183 -15.66 4.81 -20.15
N THR A 184 -16.89 4.89 -20.69
CA THR A 184 -17.09 4.93 -22.16
C THR A 184 -16.55 6.21 -22.81
N LEU A 185 -16.45 7.29 -22.04
CA LEU A 185 -15.90 8.57 -22.49
C LEU A 185 -14.40 8.69 -22.24
N TRP A 186 -13.81 7.76 -21.50
CA TRP A 186 -12.40 7.79 -21.17
C TRP A 186 -11.56 7.27 -22.33
N THR A 187 -10.49 8.00 -22.63
CA THR A 187 -9.47 7.60 -23.61
C THR A 187 -8.16 7.40 -22.87
N GLU A 188 -7.46 6.30 -23.15
CA GLU A 188 -6.15 6.04 -22.57
C GLU A 188 -5.19 7.20 -22.89
N PRO A 189 -4.61 7.87 -21.86
CA PRO A 189 -3.66 8.94 -22.09
C PRO A 189 -2.35 8.37 -22.66
N PRO A 190 -1.60 9.15 -23.46
CA PRO A 190 -0.30 8.71 -23.92
C PRO A 190 0.66 8.52 -22.73
N LEU A 191 1.55 7.53 -22.84
CA LEU A 191 2.61 7.34 -21.84
C LEU A 191 3.50 8.58 -21.77
N LYS A 192 3.87 9.01 -20.54
CA LYS A 192 4.70 10.20 -20.31
C LYS A 192 6.06 10.14 -21.05
N TYR A 193 6.62 8.94 -21.21
CA TYR A 193 7.86 8.70 -21.97
C TYR A 193 7.59 7.80 -23.17
N THR A 194 8.20 8.11 -24.32
CA THR A 194 8.02 7.36 -25.58
C THR A 194 9.25 6.54 -25.99
N ARG A 195 10.36 6.66 -25.26
CA ARG A 195 11.63 5.96 -25.48
C ARG A 195 12.37 5.74 -24.15
N GLY A 196 13.44 4.93 -24.17
CA GLY A 196 14.31 4.72 -23.02
C GLY A 196 13.79 3.69 -22.01
N ALA A 197 14.44 3.63 -20.84
CA ALA A 197 14.17 2.59 -19.83
C ALA A 197 12.74 2.66 -19.27
N LEU A 198 12.24 3.86 -18.96
CA LEU A 198 10.87 4.03 -18.42
C LEU A 198 9.79 3.66 -19.43
N PHE A 199 10.00 3.91 -20.72
CA PHE A 199 9.09 3.45 -21.76
C PHE A 199 9.09 1.91 -21.86
N LYS A 200 10.27 1.27 -21.82
CA LYS A 200 10.36 -0.20 -21.79
C LYS A 200 9.65 -0.77 -20.56
N TYR A 201 9.87 -0.18 -19.39
CA TYR A 201 9.21 -0.56 -18.15
C TYR A 201 7.68 -0.46 -18.28
N ALA A 202 7.14 0.70 -18.69
CA ALA A 202 5.70 0.89 -18.85
C ALA A 202 5.06 -0.09 -19.84
N LYS A 203 5.83 -0.55 -20.85
CA LYS A 203 5.37 -1.56 -21.82
C LYS A 203 5.34 -2.99 -21.27
N LEU A 204 6.21 -3.31 -20.31
CA LEU A 204 6.42 -4.67 -19.81
C LEU A 204 5.82 -4.92 -18.43
N VAL A 205 5.66 -3.88 -17.62
CA VAL A 205 5.27 -4.02 -16.22
C VAL A 205 3.84 -4.54 -16.05
N SER A 206 3.68 -5.50 -15.16
CA SER A 206 2.39 -5.97 -14.64
C SER A 206 1.77 -4.99 -13.63
N SER A 207 0.57 -5.30 -13.13
CA SER A 207 -0.11 -4.45 -12.16
C SER A 207 0.57 -4.50 -10.78
N ALA A 208 0.29 -3.50 -9.94
CA ALA A 208 0.79 -3.46 -8.57
C ALA A 208 0.31 -4.65 -7.72
N SER A 209 -0.87 -5.22 -8.02
CA SER A 209 -1.39 -6.42 -7.35
C SER A 209 -0.63 -7.70 -7.71
N LEU A 210 0.09 -7.70 -8.83
CA LEU A 210 0.99 -8.77 -9.27
C LEU A 210 2.46 -8.50 -8.90
N GLY A 211 2.73 -7.42 -8.16
CA GLY A 211 4.08 -7.07 -7.72
C GLY A 211 4.95 -6.35 -8.75
N CYS A 212 4.35 -5.80 -9.81
CA CYS A 212 5.06 -5.03 -10.84
C CYS A 212 6.21 -5.79 -11.53
N VAL A 213 6.06 -7.11 -11.71
CA VAL A 213 6.99 -7.94 -12.50
C VAL A 213 7.02 -7.51 -13.97
N THR A 214 8.11 -7.81 -14.69
CA THR A 214 8.37 -7.29 -16.06
C THR A 214 8.75 -8.37 -17.07
N ASP A 215 8.56 -9.64 -16.72
CA ASP A 215 9.08 -10.81 -17.44
C ASP A 215 8.04 -11.95 -17.63
N GLU A 216 6.75 -11.63 -17.47
CA GLU A 216 5.62 -12.53 -17.71
C GLU A 216 4.99 -12.36 -19.10
#